data_AF-X1FEI5-F1
#
_entry.id   AF-X1FEI5-F1
#
_cell.length_a   1.000
_cell.length_b   1.000
_cell.length_c   1.000
_cell.angle_alpha   90.00
_cell.angle_beta   90.00
_cell.angle_gamma   90.00
#
_symmetry.space_group_name_H-M   'P 1'
#
loop_
_entity.id
_entity.type
_entity.pdbx_description
1 polymer ?
#
loop_
_entity_poly.entity_id
_entity_poly.type
_entity_poly.pdbx_seq_one_letter_code
_entity_poly.pdbx_strand_id
1 'polypeptide(L)' 'MLDYFKETRINTYDINAVFDRFLKEKIETETINNEGKKVIFLKEIRQIFDFLRKNKEELYSDLKGGYFTN' A
#
# COMPACT_ATOMS: atom_id res chain seq x y z
N MET A 1 -1.45 5.98 2.02
CA MET A 1 -0.81 5.07 1.04
C MET A 1 -0.65 5.76 -0.31
N LEU A 2 -1.73 6.22 -0.96
CA LEU A 2 -1.65 6.97 -2.22
C LEU A 2 -0.73 8.20 -2.12
N ASP A 3 -0.78 8.94 -1.00
CA ASP A 3 0.14 10.06 -0.77
C ASP A 3 1.60 9.59 -0.64
N TYR A 4 1.85 8.46 0.01
CA TYR A 4 3.20 7.88 0.10
C TYR A 4 3.73 7.47 -1.29
N PHE A 5 2.87 6.94 -2.17
CA PHE A 5 3.21 6.69 -3.57
C PHE A 5 3.54 7.98 -4.34
N LYS A 6 2.82 9.07 -4.09
CA LYS A 6 3.08 10.38 -4.71
C LYS A 6 4.35 11.04 -4.18
N GLU A 7 4.61 10.96 -2.88
CA GLU A 7 5.75 11.56 -2.19
C GLU A 7 7.07 10.89 -2.56
N THR A 8 7.08 9.56 -2.67
CA THR A 8 8.32 8.83 -2.84
C THR A 8 8.93 8.97 -4.25
N ARG A 9 8.19 9.53 -5.24
CA ARG A 9 8.59 9.60 -6.67
C ARG A 9 9.15 8.27 -7.21
N ILE A 10 8.89 7.16 -6.51
CA ILE A 10 9.41 5.85 -6.88
C ILE A 10 8.70 5.49 -8.17
N ASN A 11 9.49 5.02 -9.14
CA ASN A 11 8.98 4.54 -10.40
C ASN A 11 7.95 3.46 -10.08
N THR A 12 6.66 3.80 -10.22
CA THR A 12 5.55 2.99 -9.75
C THR A 12 5.58 1.60 -10.40
N TYR A 13 6.30 1.45 -11.53
CA TYR A 13 6.65 0.21 -12.23
C TYR A 13 7.14 -0.93 -11.32
N ASP A 14 7.80 -0.64 -10.20
CA ASP A 14 8.11 -1.64 -9.17
C ASP A 14 7.25 -1.46 -7.92
N ILE A 15 5.95 -1.68 -8.12
CA ILE A 15 4.94 -1.56 -7.08
C ILE A 15 5.23 -2.45 -5.86
N ASN A 16 5.95 -3.56 -6.04
CA ASN A 16 6.37 -4.42 -4.94
C ASN A 16 7.39 -3.71 -4.04
N ALA A 17 8.38 -3.05 -4.61
CA ALA A 17 9.38 -2.29 -3.85
C ALA A 17 8.74 -1.14 -3.06
N VAL A 18 7.72 -0.47 -3.61
CA VAL A 18 7.00 0.57 -2.88
C VAL A 18 6.20 -0.02 -1.73
N PHE A 19 5.51 -1.14 -1.94
CA PHE A 19 4.75 -1.81 -0.89
C PHE A 19 5.63 -2.34 0.23
N ASP A 20 6.76 -2.97 -0.08
CA ASP A 20 7.72 -3.44 0.93
C ASP A 20 8.26 -2.28 1.77
N ARG A 21 8.56 -1.15 1.12
CA ARG A 21 9.05 0.04 1.81
C ARG A 21 7.98 0.70 2.67
N PHE A 22 6.75 0.81 2.18
CA PHE A 22 5.61 1.34 2.92
C PHE A 22 5.27 0.48 4.14
N LEU A 23 5.29 -0.84 3.99
CA LEU A 23 5.14 -1.79 5.10
C LEU A 23 6.19 -1.57 6.19
N LYS A 24 7.46 -1.42 5.78
CA LYS A 24 8.58 -1.24 6.70
C LYS A 24 8.58 0.12 7.40
N GLU A 25 8.20 1.19 6.71
CA GLU A 25 8.36 2.57 7.19
C GLU A 25 7.11 3.14 7.85
N LYS A 26 5.90 2.67 7.51
CA LYS A 26 4.65 3.37 7.84
C LYS A 26 3.55 2.50 8.45
N ILE A 27 3.67 1.18 8.45
CA ILE A 27 2.62 0.30 8.98
C ILE A 27 3.13 -0.46 10.21
N GLU A 28 2.45 -0.25 11.33
CA GLU A 28 2.53 -1.17 12.48
C GLU A 28 1.74 -2.45 12.12
N THR A 29 2.46 -3.55 11.93
CA THR A 29 1.87 -4.85 11.54
C THR A 29 1.30 -5.63 12.73
N GLU A 30 1.51 -5.11 13.94
CA GLU A 30 1.09 -5.72 15.19
C GLU A 30 0.64 -4.66 16.19
N THR A 31 -0.39 -4.99 16.95
CA THR A 31 -0.84 -4.18 18.09
C THR A 31 -1.23 -5.09 19.25
N ILE A 32 -1.36 -4.51 20.43
CA ILE A 32 -1.87 -5.20 21.61
C ILE A 32 -3.32 -4.77 21.78
N ASN A 33 -4.24 -5.73 21.77
CA ASN A 33 -5.65 -5.44 22.01
C ASN A 33 -5.90 -5.09 23.50
N ASN A 34 -7.12 -4.66 23.81
CA ASN A 34 -7.49 -4.28 25.19
C ASN A 34 -7.41 -5.41 26.22
N GLU A 35 -7.21 -6.66 25.76
CA GLU A 35 -7.04 -7.85 26.60
C GLU A 35 -5.56 -8.22 26.80
N GLY A 36 -4.62 -7.40 26.31
CA GLY A 36 -3.19 -7.69 26.36
C GLY A 36 -2.72 -8.72 25.32
N LYS A 37 -3.58 -9.13 24.39
CA LYS A 37 -3.26 -10.10 23.35
C LYS A 37 -2.65 -9.41 22.14
N LYS A 38 -1.53 -9.95 21.66
CA LYS A 38 -0.90 -9.54 20.41
C LYS A 38 -1.79 -9.92 19.22
N VAL A 39 -2.18 -8.93 18.45
CA VAL A 39 -2.92 -9.08 17.19
C VAL A 39 -1.98 -8.70 16.06
N ILE A 40 -1.82 -9.58 15.08
CA ILE A 40 -0.94 -9.39 13.92
C ILE A 40 -1.84 -9.22 12.71
N PHE A 41 -1.73 -8.08 12.03
CA PHE A 41 -2.53 -7.74 10.85
C PHE A 41 -1.80 -8.03 9.53
N LEU A 42 -0.59 -8.60 9.61
CA LEU A 42 0.26 -8.81 8.43
C LEU A 42 -0.46 -9.60 7.33
N LYS A 43 -1.34 -10.54 7.69
CA LYS A 43 -2.11 -11.32 6.72
C LYS A 43 -3.11 -10.45 5.96
N GLU A 44 -3.92 -9.69 6.69
CA GLU A 44 -4.94 -8.78 6.15
C GLU A 44 -4.29 -7.69 5.30
N ILE A 45 -3.19 -7.13 5.81
CA ILE A 45 -2.39 -6.14 5.11
C ILE A 45 -1.85 -6.71 3.79
N ARG A 46 -1.29 -7.92 3.79
CA ARG A 46 -0.84 -8.60 2.56
C ARG A 46 -1.99 -8.85 1.58
N GLN A 47 -3.16 -9.24 2.05
CA GLN A 47 -4.33 -9.44 1.19
C GLN A 47 -4.75 -8.14 0.48
N ILE A 48 -4.72 -7.00 1.19
CA ILE A 48 -4.97 -5.69 0.59
C ILE A 48 -3.92 -5.38 -0.47
N PHE A 49 -2.64 -5.62 -0.19
CA PHE A 49 -1.57 -5.40 -1.17
C PHE A 49 -1.66 -6.31 -2.39
N ASP A 50 -2.00 -7.59 -2.21
CA ASP A 50 -2.22 -8.51 -3.32
C ASP A 50 -3.39 -8.05 -4.19
N PHE A 51 -4.46 -7.52 -3.59
CA PHE A 51 -5.56 -6.93 -4.34
C PHE A 51 -5.11 -5.71 -5.15
N LEU A 52 -4.35 -4.80 -4.54
CA LEU A 52 -3.81 -3.62 -5.23
C LEU A 52 -2.84 -4.02 -6.36
N ARG A 53 -2.04 -5.06 -6.16
CA ARG A 53 -1.12 -5.60 -7.18
C ARG A 53 -1.87 -6.19 -8.38
N LYS A 54 -2.98 -6.90 -8.14
CA LYS A 54 -3.83 -7.42 -9.22
C LYS A 54 -4.47 -6.31 -10.03
N ASN A 55 -4.86 -5.22 -9.37
CA ASN A 55 -5.48 -4.04 -9.99
C ASN A 55 -4.47 -2.91 -10.24
N LYS A 56 -3.20 -3.27 -10.50
CA LYS A 56 -2.12 -2.27 -10.62
C LYS A 56 -2.45 -1.19 -11.65
N GLU A 57 -3.06 -1.54 -12.79
CA GLU A 57 -3.36 -0.62 -13.89
C GLU A 57 -4.34 0.48 -13.48
N GLU A 58 -5.42 0.09 -12.79
CA GLU A 58 -6.37 1.04 -12.19
C GLU A 58 -5.68 1.91 -11.14
N LEU A 59 -4.86 1.30 -10.28
CA LEU A 59 -4.10 2.03 -9.27
C LEU A 59 -3.11 3.03 -9.90
N TYR A 60 -2.46 2.71 -11.02
CA TYR A 60 -1.62 3.67 -11.75
C TYR A 60 -2.44 4.82 -12.32
N SER A 61 -3.63 4.52 -12.85
CA SER A 61 -4.56 5.53 -13.37
C SER A 61 -4.97 6.50 -12.25
N ASP A 62 -5.33 5.98 -11.09
CA ASP A 62 -5.68 6.77 -9.91
C ASP A 62 -4.48 7.57 -9.37
N LEU A 63 -3.30 6.95 -9.31
CA LEU A 63 -2.07 7.57 -8.77
C LEU A 63 -1.53 8.69 -9.65
N LYS A 64 -1.58 8.55 -10.98
CA LYS A 64 -1.17 9.60 -11.91
C LYS A 64 -2.16 10.78 -11.96
N GLY A 65 -3.26 10.69 -11.21
CA GLY A 65 -4.34 11.65 -11.30
C GLY A 65 -5.01 11.50 -12.65
N GLY A 66 -5.79 10.44 -12.82
CA GLY A 66 -6.65 10.30 -13.96
C GLY A 66 -7.67 11.43 -13.99
N TYR A 67 -7.32 12.58 -14.60
CA TYR A 67 -8.28 13.48 -15.22
C TYR A 67 -7.64 14.17 -16.43
N PHE A 68 -8.44 14.23 -17.51
CA PHE A 68 -8.28 14.97 -18.77
C PHE A 68 -7.55 14.29 -19.94
N THR A 69 -8.25 13.37 -20.60
CA THR A 69 -8.38 13.47 -22.07
C THR A 69 -9.86 13.37 -22.43
N ASN A 70 -10.35 14.47 -23.01
CA ASN A 70 -11.65 14.73 -23.67
C ASN A 70 -12.55 13.52 -23.95
#